data_AF-Q4RCT7-F1
#
_entry.id   AF-Q4RCT7-F1
#
_cell.length_a   1.000
_cell.length_b   1.000
_cell.length_c   1.000
_cell.angle_alpha   90.00
_cell.angle_beta   90.00
_cell.angle_gamma   90.00
#
_symmetry.space_group_name_H-M   'P 1'
#
loop_
_entity.id
_entity.type
_entity.pdbx_description
1 polymer ?
#
loop_
_entity_poly.entity_id
_entity_poly.type
_entity_poly.pdbx_seq_one_letter_code
_entity_poly.pdbx_strand_id
1 'polypeptide(L)'
;MAAVVDRVDGCVGSVVSDALSLIQSIPLPDQNNPLLGLPIVAIETILSFLSYDEISLLRSVCKRMDMICQRVLNQGFLKVERRESERRNHSLARHADILAAVETRLSLLNMTFMKYVDSNLCCFIPGKVIDEIYRVLRYVNSTRAPQRAHEVLQELRDISSMAMEYFDEKIVPILKKKLPGGDLSGRLIGPLQVTDTQLHAVAPPVLPLRHPFFCHT
;
A
#
# COMPACT_ATOMS: atom_id res chain seq x y z
N MET A 1 -14.10 -57.83 -62.27
CA MET A 1 -13.89 -58.86 -63.32
C MET A 1 -12.70 -58.42 -64.18
N ALA A 2 -11.79 -59.35 -64.50
CA ALA A 2 -10.52 -59.23 -65.23
C ALA A 2 -9.39 -58.52 -64.43
N ALA A 3 -8.30 -59.15 -63.96
CA ALA A 3 -7.31 -60.06 -64.61
C ALA A 3 -6.51 -59.27 -65.68
N VAL A 4 -5.17 -59.31 -65.86
CA VAL A 4 -4.12 -60.27 -65.47
C VAL A 4 -2.77 -59.73 -66.06
N VAL A 5 -1.60 -60.18 -65.55
CA VAL A 5 -0.31 -60.38 -66.30
C VAL A 5 0.53 -59.12 -66.67
N ASP A 6 1.89 -59.05 -66.65
CA ASP A 6 3.06 -59.88 -66.28
C ASP A 6 4.34 -58.98 -66.39
N ARG A 7 5.48 -59.46 -65.85
CA ARG A 7 6.91 -59.31 -66.29
C ARG A 7 7.60 -57.91 -66.31
N VAL A 8 8.74 -57.66 -65.64
CA VAL A 8 10.15 -58.19 -65.76
C VAL A 8 10.72 -57.92 -67.16
N ASP A 9 11.84 -57.25 -67.45
CA ASP A 9 13.14 -56.92 -66.83
C ASP A 9 13.73 -55.70 -67.61
N GLY A 10 14.73 -54.98 -67.09
CA GLY A 10 15.50 -54.08 -67.98
C GLY A 10 16.38 -53.01 -67.31
N CYS A 11 17.70 -53.22 -67.37
CA CYS A 11 18.73 -52.49 -66.65
C CYS A 11 19.28 -51.23 -67.39
N VAL A 12 19.81 -50.30 -66.59
CA VAL A 12 20.80 -49.21 -66.86
C VAL A 12 20.36 -47.94 -67.61
N GLY A 13 20.20 -46.85 -66.86
CA GLY A 13 20.13 -45.47 -67.35
C GLY A 13 20.42 -44.43 -66.25
N SER A 14 21.54 -43.73 -66.43
CA SER A 14 22.03 -42.46 -65.85
C SER A 14 21.09 -41.59 -64.98
N VAL A 15 21.60 -41.28 -63.77
CA VAL A 15 21.61 -39.98 -63.04
C VAL A 15 20.50 -38.96 -63.36
N VAL A 16 19.52 -38.77 -62.45
CA VAL A 16 19.28 -37.53 -61.66
C VAL A 16 18.24 -37.78 -60.55
N SER A 17 18.47 -37.19 -59.38
CA SER A 17 17.52 -36.77 -58.33
C SER A 17 16.30 -37.66 -58.02
N ASP A 18 16.33 -38.37 -56.90
CA ASP A 18 15.69 -37.95 -55.65
C ASP A 18 15.55 -39.11 -54.66
N ALA A 19 15.52 -38.73 -53.38
CA ALA A 19 14.96 -39.46 -52.25
C ALA A 19 15.76 -40.64 -51.63
N LEU A 20 16.20 -40.34 -50.39
CA LEU A 20 15.95 -41.14 -49.18
C LEU A 20 16.44 -42.60 -49.17
N SER A 21 17.52 -42.85 -48.43
CA SER A 21 17.56 -43.81 -47.30
C SER A 21 18.97 -44.31 -46.99
N LEU A 22 19.79 -43.52 -46.27
CA LEU A 22 20.89 -44.06 -45.45
C LEU A 22 21.55 -42.97 -44.61
N ILE A 23 20.92 -42.61 -43.49
CA ILE A 23 21.68 -42.20 -42.30
C ILE A 23 21.11 -42.99 -41.12
N GLN A 24 21.67 -44.18 -40.98
CA GLN A 24 22.26 -44.66 -39.75
C GLN A 24 21.54 -44.22 -38.47
N SER A 25 20.83 -45.15 -37.85
CA SER A 25 20.38 -45.08 -36.47
C SER A 25 21.57 -44.76 -35.55
N ILE A 26 21.71 -43.49 -35.19
CA ILE A 26 22.58 -43.05 -34.10
C ILE A 26 21.87 -43.46 -32.81
N PRO A 27 22.49 -44.29 -31.93
CA PRO A 27 21.94 -44.51 -30.60
C PRO A 27 21.93 -43.17 -29.89
N LEU A 28 20.77 -42.75 -29.39
CA LEU A 28 20.66 -41.64 -28.46
C LEU A 28 21.71 -41.88 -27.36
N PRO A 29 22.63 -40.94 -27.08
CA PRO A 29 23.37 -41.04 -25.85
C PRO A 29 22.31 -41.01 -24.75
N ASP A 30 22.29 -42.04 -23.90
CA ASP A 30 21.71 -41.93 -22.57
C ASP A 30 22.28 -40.65 -21.98
N GLN A 31 21.48 -39.59 -21.97
CA GLN A 31 21.78 -38.33 -21.32
C GLN A 31 21.65 -38.59 -19.83
N ASN A 32 22.56 -39.41 -19.30
CA ASN A 32 22.81 -39.61 -17.90
C ASN A 32 23.40 -38.31 -17.38
N ASN A 33 22.55 -37.29 -17.24
CA ASN A 33 22.87 -36.06 -16.53
C ASN A 33 22.91 -36.44 -15.05
N PRO A 34 24.09 -36.66 -14.45
CA PRO A 34 24.19 -37.18 -13.07
C PRO A 34 23.51 -36.22 -12.08
N LEU A 35 23.52 -34.92 -12.39
CA LEU A 35 22.82 -33.88 -11.63
C LEU A 35 21.31 -34.05 -11.63
N LEU A 36 20.70 -34.44 -12.76
CA LEU A 36 19.28 -34.72 -12.86
C LEU A 36 18.92 -36.10 -12.31
N GLY A 37 19.90 -36.99 -12.09
CA GLY A 37 19.70 -38.26 -11.39
C GLY A 37 19.54 -38.11 -9.87
N LEU A 38 19.93 -36.95 -9.32
CA LEU A 38 19.85 -36.70 -7.88
C LEU A 38 18.39 -36.55 -7.39
N PRO A 39 18.15 -36.88 -6.11
CA PRO A 39 16.89 -36.52 -5.45
C PRO A 39 16.63 -35.02 -5.54
N ILE A 40 15.36 -34.64 -5.72
CA ILE A 40 14.95 -33.24 -5.87
C ILE A 40 15.48 -32.33 -4.75
N VAL A 41 15.55 -32.84 -3.51
CA VAL A 41 16.05 -32.11 -2.35
C VAL A 41 17.53 -31.73 -2.49
N ALA A 42 18.36 -32.62 -3.05
CA ALA A 42 19.77 -32.34 -3.29
C ALA A 42 19.95 -31.28 -4.38
N ILE A 43 19.14 -31.34 -5.44
CA ILE A 43 19.14 -30.34 -6.52
C ILE A 43 18.69 -28.98 -5.97
N GLU A 44 17.61 -28.92 -5.18
CA GLU A 44 17.15 -27.69 -4.54
C GLU A 44 18.21 -27.08 -3.60
N THR A 45 18.96 -27.94 -2.89
CA THR A 45 20.07 -27.50 -2.03
C THR A 45 21.20 -26.88 -2.86
N ILE A 46 21.54 -27.48 -4.01
CA ILE A 46 22.52 -26.90 -4.94
C ILE A 46 22.00 -25.56 -5.49
N LEU A 47 20.75 -25.50 -5.92
CA LEU A 47 20.13 -24.27 -6.43
C LEU A 47 20.04 -23.17 -5.36
N SER A 48 20.03 -23.51 -4.07
CA SER A 48 20.00 -22.52 -2.98
C SER A 48 21.24 -21.62 -2.89
N PHE A 49 22.34 -22.00 -3.56
CA PHE A 49 23.55 -21.19 -3.66
C PHE A 49 23.53 -20.21 -4.83
N LEU A 50 22.51 -20.25 -5.69
CA LEU A 50 22.33 -19.36 -6.83
C LEU A 50 21.32 -18.26 -6.53
N SER A 51 21.44 -17.14 -7.23
CA SER A 51 20.41 -16.09 -7.20
C SER A 51 19.12 -16.56 -7.90
N TYR A 52 17.97 -15.99 -7.52
CA TYR A 52 16.71 -16.29 -8.19
C TYR A 52 16.71 -15.92 -9.68
N ASP A 53 17.55 -14.97 -10.09
CA ASP A 53 17.75 -14.61 -11.49
C ASP A 53 18.44 -15.74 -12.26
N GLU A 54 19.56 -16.26 -11.74
CA GLU A 54 20.26 -17.43 -12.31
C GLU A 54 19.35 -18.67 -12.34
N ILE A 55 18.57 -18.91 -11.28
CA ILE A 55 17.59 -20.02 -11.23
C ILE A 55 16.52 -19.87 -12.30
N SER A 56 16.12 -18.64 -12.64
CA SER A 56 15.14 -18.39 -13.71
C SER A 56 15.68 -18.76 -15.09
N LEU A 57 16.97 -18.51 -15.35
CA LEU A 57 17.64 -18.86 -16.61
C LEU A 57 17.78 -20.38 -16.76
N LEU A 58 18.02 -21.10 -15.65
CA LEU A 58 18.13 -22.55 -15.61
C LEU A 58 16.83 -23.29 -16.03
N ARG A 59 15.68 -22.61 -16.06
CA ARG A 59 14.41 -23.17 -16.56
C ARG A 59 14.47 -23.59 -18.02
N SER A 60 15.33 -22.98 -18.82
CA SER A 60 15.47 -23.29 -20.25
C SER A 60 16.28 -24.55 -20.56
N VAL A 61 16.96 -25.13 -19.55
CA VAL A 61 17.93 -26.23 -19.76
C VAL A 61 17.25 -27.55 -20.10
N CYS A 62 16.24 -27.97 -19.32
CA CYS A 62 15.46 -29.18 -19.60
C CYS A 62 14.13 -29.20 -18.82
N LYS A 63 13.20 -30.08 -19.21
CA LYS A 63 11.87 -30.20 -18.57
C LYS A 63 11.93 -30.47 -17.06
N ARG A 64 12.85 -31.33 -16.61
CA ARG A 64 13.02 -31.64 -15.18
C ARG A 64 13.58 -30.45 -14.41
N MET A 65 14.53 -29.72 -14.99
CA MET A 65 15.10 -28.51 -14.39
C MET A 65 14.07 -27.40 -14.31
N ASP A 66 13.24 -27.22 -15.35
CA ASP A 66 12.15 -26.26 -15.35
C ASP A 66 11.16 -26.52 -14.20
N MET A 67 10.73 -27.77 -14.01
CA MET A 67 9.82 -28.12 -12.90
C MET A 67 10.42 -27.80 -11.52
N ILE A 68 11.71 -28.09 -11.31
CA ILE A 68 12.39 -27.85 -10.02
C ILE A 68 12.60 -26.34 -9.81
N CYS A 69 13.07 -25.61 -10.82
CA CYS A 69 13.29 -24.17 -10.75
C CYS A 69 11.98 -23.42 -10.52
N GLN A 70 10.88 -23.81 -11.17
CA GLN A 70 9.53 -23.27 -10.89
C GLN A 70 9.15 -23.47 -9.42
N ARG A 71 9.40 -24.66 -8.85
CA ARG A 71 9.10 -24.93 -7.43
C ARG A 71 9.91 -24.02 -6.51
N VAL A 72 11.21 -23.88 -6.76
CA VAL A 72 12.11 -23.03 -5.96
C VAL A 72 11.72 -21.55 -6.05
N LEU A 73 11.40 -21.05 -7.24
CA LEU A 73 10.96 -19.66 -7.47
C LEU A 73 9.62 -19.38 -6.78
N ASN A 74 8.64 -20.26 -6.95
CA ASN A 74 7.32 -20.12 -6.32
C ASN A 74 7.42 -20.19 -4.79
N GLN A 75 8.23 -21.11 -4.24
CA GLN A 75 8.48 -21.16 -2.80
C GLN A 75 9.23 -19.92 -2.30
N GLY A 76 10.17 -19.38 -3.08
CA GLY A 76 10.87 -18.13 -2.79
C GLY A 76 9.91 -16.96 -2.68
N PHE A 77 9.03 -16.79 -3.67
CA PHE A 77 7.99 -15.78 -3.67
C PHE A 77 7.05 -15.92 -2.46
N LEU A 78 6.51 -17.11 -2.21
CA LEU A 78 5.64 -17.38 -1.07
C LEU A 78 6.32 -17.10 0.29
N LYS A 79 7.63 -17.37 0.42
CA LYS A 79 8.40 -17.04 1.63
C LYS A 79 8.51 -15.53 1.84
N VAL A 80 8.70 -14.76 0.78
CA VAL A 80 8.75 -13.29 0.83
C VAL A 80 7.36 -12.73 1.16
N GLU A 81 6.32 -13.21 0.48
CA GLU A 81 4.93 -12.81 0.70
C GLU A 81 4.45 -13.10 2.13
N ARG A 82 4.81 -14.26 2.69
CA ARG A 82 4.52 -14.62 4.09
C ARG A 82 5.23 -13.71 5.07
N ARG A 83 6.52 -13.44 4.85
CA ARG A 83 7.29 -12.49 5.69
C ARG A 83 6.71 -11.08 5.64
N GLU A 84 6.28 -10.63 4.47
CA GLU A 84 5.64 -9.31 4.31
C GLU A 84 4.27 -9.25 5.00
N SER A 85 3.47 -10.31 4.87
CA SER A 85 2.16 -10.43 5.54
C SER A 85 2.31 -10.49 7.06
N GLU A 86 3.33 -11.17 7.58
CA GLU A 86 3.65 -11.22 9.01
C GLU A 86 4.09 -9.85 9.55
N ARG A 87 4.78 -9.01 8.74
CA ARG A 87 5.11 -7.63 9.11
C ARG A 87 3.87 -6.73 9.22
N ARG A 88 2.87 -6.91 8.37
CA ARG A 88 1.58 -6.18 8.47
C ARG A 88 0.80 -6.54 9.75
N ASN A 89 1.08 -7.69 10.35
CA ASN A 89 0.53 -8.10 11.64
C ASN A 89 1.42 -7.71 12.85
N HIS A 90 2.55 -7.04 12.61
CA HIS A 90 3.50 -6.64 13.64
C HIS A 90 2.97 -5.45 14.46
N SER A 91 3.40 -5.33 15.72
CA SER A 91 2.97 -4.25 16.61
C SER A 91 3.18 -2.86 16.01
N LEU A 92 4.29 -2.65 15.31
CA LEU A 92 4.62 -1.40 14.62
C LEU A 92 3.63 -1.00 13.52
N ALA A 93 3.04 -1.96 12.80
CA ALA A 93 2.01 -1.65 11.80
C ALA A 93 0.75 -1.06 12.47
N ARG A 94 0.37 -1.58 13.64
CA ARG A 94 -0.74 -1.04 14.44
C ARG A 94 -0.45 0.36 14.99
N HIS A 95 0.80 0.64 15.37
CA HIS A 95 1.19 2.00 15.77
C HIS A 95 1.05 2.97 14.60
N ALA A 96 1.52 2.57 13.42
CA ALA A 96 1.41 3.37 12.21
C ALA A 96 -0.05 3.67 11.85
N ASP A 97 -0.94 2.67 11.91
CA ASP A 97 -2.38 2.87 11.64
C ASP A 97 -3.04 3.85 12.62
N ILE A 98 -2.70 3.76 13.92
CA ILE A 98 -3.24 4.68 14.94
C ILE A 98 -2.75 6.10 14.68
N LEU A 99 -1.45 6.28 14.44
CA LEU A 99 -0.85 7.60 14.20
C LEU A 99 -1.38 8.23 12.92
N ALA A 100 -1.50 7.47 11.83
CA ALA A 100 -2.08 7.96 10.57
C ALA A 100 -3.54 8.42 10.76
N ALA A 101 -4.31 7.72 11.59
CA ALA A 101 -5.67 8.13 11.92
C ALA A 101 -5.72 9.38 12.81
N VAL A 102 -4.79 9.54 13.76
CA VAL A 102 -4.64 10.79 14.55
C VAL A 102 -4.27 11.96 13.63
N GLU A 103 -3.32 11.77 12.72
CA GLU A 103 -2.92 12.77 11.72
C GLU A 103 -4.11 13.20 10.84
N THR A 104 -4.90 12.23 10.40
CA THR A 104 -6.12 12.51 9.62
C THR A 104 -7.12 13.35 10.44
N ARG A 105 -7.32 13.05 11.73
CA ARG A 105 -8.20 13.85 12.61
C ARG A 105 -7.66 15.26 12.82
N LEU A 106 -6.37 15.41 13.07
CA LEU A 106 -5.71 16.71 13.20
C LEU A 106 -5.89 17.55 11.94
N SER A 107 -5.73 16.94 10.76
CA SER A 107 -5.91 17.63 9.47
C SER A 107 -7.34 18.14 9.29
N LEU A 108 -8.36 17.35 9.64
CA LEU A 108 -9.76 17.78 9.58
C LEU A 108 -10.05 18.94 10.55
N LEU A 109 -9.60 18.83 11.80
CA LEU A 109 -9.74 19.92 12.77
C LEU A 109 -9.03 21.19 12.29
N ASN A 110 -7.85 21.05 11.67
CA ASN A 110 -7.11 22.17 11.11
C ASN A 110 -7.92 22.89 10.03
N MET A 111 -8.51 22.13 9.10
CA MET A 111 -9.36 22.68 8.03
C MET A 111 -10.63 23.36 8.56
N THR A 112 -11.25 22.82 9.61
CA THR A 112 -12.48 23.37 10.19
C THR A 112 -12.20 24.67 10.97
N PHE A 113 -11.22 24.65 11.86
CA PHE A 113 -11.02 25.72 12.84
C PHE A 113 -10.02 26.78 12.38
N MET A 114 -8.89 26.41 11.78
CA MET A 114 -7.77 27.36 11.63
C MET A 114 -8.08 28.56 10.75
N LYS A 115 -8.93 28.42 9.72
CA LYS A 115 -9.35 29.58 8.91
C LYS A 115 -9.98 30.71 9.74
N TYR A 116 -10.66 30.38 10.84
CA TYR A 116 -11.26 31.36 11.75
C TYR A 116 -10.29 31.81 12.85
N VAL A 117 -9.44 30.89 13.31
CA VAL A 117 -8.41 31.19 14.32
C VAL A 117 -7.35 32.14 13.77
N ASP A 118 -6.82 31.85 12.59
CA ASP A 118 -5.81 32.68 11.90
C ASP A 118 -6.38 34.06 11.54
N SER A 119 -7.68 34.13 11.26
CA SER A 119 -8.40 35.39 11.03
C SER A 119 -8.75 36.14 12.32
N ASN A 120 -8.30 35.67 13.49
CA ASN A 120 -8.60 36.21 14.82
C ASN A 120 -10.11 36.33 15.12
N LEU A 121 -10.95 35.48 14.53
CA LEU A 121 -12.41 35.50 14.74
C LEU A 121 -12.83 34.69 15.97
N CYS A 122 -12.06 33.65 16.33
CA CYS A 122 -12.24 32.86 17.54
C CYS A 122 -10.93 32.18 17.96
N CYS A 123 -10.82 31.75 19.22
CA CYS A 123 -9.77 30.83 19.63
C CYS A 123 -10.13 29.38 19.26
N PHE A 124 -9.15 28.46 19.33
CA PHE A 124 -9.44 27.03 19.19
C PHE A 124 -10.27 26.56 20.40
N ILE A 125 -11.49 26.12 20.13
CA ILE A 125 -12.50 25.89 21.16
C ILE A 125 -12.46 24.46 21.76
N PRO A 126 -12.21 23.37 21.00
CA PRO A 126 -12.41 22.02 21.53
C PRO A 126 -11.22 21.48 22.33
N GLY A 127 -11.04 21.99 23.56
CA GLY A 127 -9.99 21.55 24.49
C GLY A 127 -10.00 20.04 24.77
N LYS A 128 -11.18 19.43 24.98
CA LYS A 128 -11.31 17.99 25.20
C LYS A 128 -10.75 17.14 24.05
N VAL A 129 -10.81 17.66 22.81
CA VAL A 129 -10.22 16.97 21.65
C VAL A 129 -8.69 16.94 21.75
N ILE A 130 -8.07 18.02 22.23
CA ILE A 130 -6.62 18.06 22.48
C ILE A 130 -6.23 17.07 23.57
N ASP A 131 -6.96 17.05 24.69
CA ASP A 131 -6.68 16.13 25.79
C ASP A 131 -6.70 14.68 25.33
N GLU A 132 -7.68 14.34 24.50
CA GLU A 132 -7.85 13.01 23.94
C GLU A 132 -6.76 12.66 22.91
N ILE A 133 -6.31 13.61 22.08
CA ILE A 133 -5.15 13.42 21.21
C ILE A 133 -3.91 13.08 22.05
N TYR A 134 -3.64 13.84 23.11
CA TYR A 134 -2.50 13.55 23.99
C TYR A 134 -2.67 12.26 24.78
N ARG A 135 -3.89 11.85 25.13
CA ARG A 135 -4.17 10.54 25.72
C ARG A 135 -3.77 9.42 24.76
N VAL A 136 -4.19 9.51 23.50
CA VAL A 136 -3.86 8.53 22.45
C VAL A 136 -2.35 8.52 22.17
N LEU A 137 -1.70 9.68 22.01
CA LEU A 137 -0.26 9.76 21.76
C LEU A 137 0.55 9.15 22.92
N ARG A 138 0.17 9.41 24.17
CA ARG A 138 0.80 8.77 25.35
C ARG A 138 0.56 7.26 25.37
N TYR A 139 -0.65 6.81 25.02
CA TYR A 139 -0.95 5.38 24.93
C TYR A 139 -0.08 4.67 23.90
N VAL A 140 0.05 5.24 22.69
CA VAL A 140 0.89 4.70 21.61
C VAL A 140 2.37 4.67 22.03
N ASN A 141 2.87 5.73 22.65
CA ASN A 141 4.28 5.80 23.06
C ASN A 141 4.62 4.83 24.22
N SER A 142 3.64 4.48 25.05
CA SER A 142 3.85 3.65 26.25
C SER A 142 3.54 2.16 26.03
N THR A 143 2.88 1.80 24.93
CA THR A 143 2.32 0.45 24.72
C THR A 143 3.05 -0.29 23.60
N ARG A 144 3.74 -1.39 23.92
CA ARG A 144 4.48 -2.18 22.90
C ARG A 144 3.59 -2.97 21.93
N ALA A 145 2.32 -3.20 22.28
CA ALA A 145 1.36 -3.95 21.49
C ALA A 145 -0.05 -3.32 21.59
N PRO A 146 -0.32 -2.24 20.83
CA PRO A 146 -1.58 -1.53 20.94
C PRO A 146 -2.77 -2.37 20.43
N GLN A 147 -3.93 -2.09 21.02
CA GLN A 147 -5.23 -2.57 20.58
C GLN A 147 -5.56 -2.06 19.17
N ARG A 148 -6.64 -2.56 18.59
CA ARG A 148 -7.03 -2.14 17.23
C ARG A 148 -7.33 -0.65 17.21
N ALA A 149 -6.95 0.04 16.13
CA ALA A 149 -7.06 1.49 16.04
C ALA A 149 -8.49 2.01 16.30
N HIS A 150 -9.53 1.28 15.88
CA HIS A 150 -10.91 1.66 16.14
C HIS A 150 -11.28 1.70 17.63
N GLU A 151 -10.76 0.79 18.45
CA GLU A 151 -11.01 0.76 19.91
C GLU A 151 -10.33 1.95 20.59
N VAL A 152 -9.08 2.23 20.23
CA VAL A 152 -8.27 3.30 20.84
C VAL A 152 -8.78 4.68 20.46
N LEU A 153 -9.25 4.84 19.22
CA LEU A 153 -9.59 6.14 18.62
C LEU A 153 -11.08 6.46 18.66
N GLN A 154 -11.94 5.58 19.20
CA GLN A 154 -13.39 5.77 19.17
C GLN A 154 -13.78 7.12 19.79
N GLU A 155 -13.32 7.37 21.02
CA GLU A 155 -13.63 8.63 21.71
C GLU A 155 -13.09 9.84 20.95
N LEU A 156 -11.84 9.81 20.50
CA LEU A 156 -11.24 10.88 19.68
C LEU A 156 -12.10 11.21 18.44
N ARG A 157 -12.58 10.18 17.73
CA ARG A 157 -13.42 10.37 16.55
C ARG A 157 -14.74 11.03 16.94
N ASP A 158 -15.40 10.54 17.98
CA ASP A 158 -16.72 11.02 18.38
C ASP A 158 -16.65 12.48 18.84
N ILE A 159 -15.71 12.82 19.74
CA ILE A 159 -15.58 14.20 20.23
C ILE A 159 -15.08 15.16 19.14
N SER A 160 -14.23 14.71 18.22
CA SER A 160 -13.79 15.53 17.09
C SER A 160 -14.95 15.85 16.14
N SER A 161 -15.77 14.86 15.79
CA SER A 161 -16.94 15.04 14.92
C SER A 161 -17.98 15.96 15.57
N MET A 162 -18.33 15.72 16.84
CA MET A 162 -19.28 16.57 17.57
C MET A 162 -18.79 18.01 17.68
N ALA A 163 -17.48 18.23 17.91
CA ALA A 163 -16.91 19.57 17.98
C ALA A 163 -17.01 20.31 16.64
N MET A 164 -16.70 19.63 15.52
CA MET A 164 -16.79 20.22 14.18
C MET A 164 -18.24 20.56 13.82
N GLU A 165 -19.18 19.63 14.06
CA GLU A 165 -20.60 19.83 13.79
C GLU A 165 -21.17 21.01 14.60
N TYR A 166 -20.90 21.05 15.91
CA TYR A 166 -21.34 22.16 16.75
C TYR A 166 -20.75 23.50 16.29
N PHE A 167 -19.48 23.51 15.90
CA PHE A 167 -18.83 24.71 15.40
C PHE A 167 -19.49 25.22 14.12
N ASP A 168 -19.72 24.35 13.14
CA ASP A 168 -20.35 24.72 11.87
C ASP A 168 -21.82 25.15 12.04
N GLU A 169 -22.57 24.48 12.91
CA GLU A 169 -23.99 24.80 13.11
C GLU A 169 -24.25 26.01 13.99
N LYS A 170 -23.48 26.18 15.07
CA LYS A 170 -23.78 27.15 16.12
C LYS A 170 -22.84 28.34 16.12
N ILE A 171 -21.56 28.13 15.81
CA ILE A 171 -20.53 29.17 15.94
C ILE A 171 -20.32 29.93 14.63
N VAL A 172 -20.11 29.22 13.52
CA VAL A 172 -19.88 29.81 12.19
C VAL A 172 -20.97 30.84 11.80
N PRO A 173 -22.27 30.61 12.01
CA PRO A 173 -23.30 31.60 11.68
C PRO A 173 -23.18 32.90 12.49
N ILE A 174 -22.74 32.81 13.74
CA ILE A 174 -22.52 33.97 14.61
C ILE A 174 -21.30 34.76 14.12
N LEU A 175 -20.22 34.06 13.79
CA LEU A 175 -19.01 34.69 13.26
C LEU A 175 -19.27 35.41 11.92
N LYS A 176 -20.02 34.79 11.01
CA LYS A 176 -20.39 35.40 9.72
C LYS A 176 -21.26 36.65 9.88
N LYS A 177 -22.21 36.66 10.82
CA LYS A 177 -23.06 37.84 11.09
C LYS A 177 -22.30 39.05 11.64
N LYS A 178 -21.15 38.82 12.28
CA LYS A 178 -20.28 39.89 12.80
C LYS A 178 -19.39 40.52 11.73
N LEU A 179 -19.31 39.94 10.53
CA LEU A 179 -18.58 40.51 9.39
C LEU A 179 -19.60 41.11 8.40
N PRO A 180 -19.77 42.44 8.36
CA PRO A 180 -20.51 43.08 7.27
C PRO A 180 -19.65 43.00 5.99
N GLY A 181 -19.91 41.98 5.16
CA GLY A 181 -19.37 41.85 3.80
C GLY A 181 -17.95 41.27 3.72
N GLY A 182 -17.84 39.98 3.47
CA GLY A 182 -16.56 39.36 3.13
C GLY A 182 -16.69 37.84 2.97
N ASP A 183 -16.85 37.39 1.72
CA ASP A 183 -16.67 35.97 1.38
C ASP A 183 -15.24 35.54 1.72
N LEU A 184 -15.10 34.73 2.77
CA LEU A 184 -13.83 34.13 3.21
C LEU A 184 -13.36 32.98 2.28
N SER A 185 -13.97 32.83 1.10
CA SER A 185 -13.77 31.66 0.23
C SER A 185 -12.70 31.85 -0.86
N GLY A 186 -11.97 32.97 -0.92
CA GLY A 186 -11.20 33.26 -2.14
C GLY A 186 -10.03 34.25 -2.07
N ARG A 187 -9.16 34.19 -1.06
CA ARG A 187 -7.84 34.87 -1.16
C ARG A 187 -6.70 34.00 -0.68
N LEU A 188 -6.25 33.13 -1.59
CA LEU A 188 -4.85 32.73 -1.64
C LEU A 188 -4.10 33.78 -2.47
N ILE A 189 -2.96 34.24 -1.92
CA ILE A 189 -1.87 35.01 -2.57
C ILE A 189 -2.09 36.53 -2.69
N GLY A 190 -1.40 37.27 -1.81
CA GLY A 190 -1.06 38.69 -1.97
C GLY A 190 -0.42 39.23 -0.69
N PRO A 191 0.76 39.88 -0.73
CA PRO A 191 1.37 40.44 0.48
C PRO A 191 0.51 41.60 1.00
N LEU A 192 0.17 41.56 2.28
CA LEU A 192 -0.50 42.66 2.98
C LEU A 192 0.42 43.88 2.96
N GLN A 193 -0.04 44.97 2.33
CA GLN A 193 0.48 46.30 2.64
C GLN A 193 -0.11 46.76 3.97
N VAL A 194 0.79 47.15 4.86
CA VAL A 194 0.51 47.70 6.17
C VAL A 194 -0.08 49.11 5.99
N THR A 195 -1.32 49.29 6.42
CA THR A 195 -1.84 50.61 6.77
C THR A 195 -2.24 50.57 8.23
N ASP A 196 -1.43 51.24 9.05
CA ASP A 196 -1.67 51.60 10.43
C ASP A 196 -3.07 52.21 10.60
N THR A 197 -3.96 51.53 11.32
CA THR A 197 -4.99 52.21 12.10
C THR A 197 -5.48 51.34 13.25
N GLN A 198 -5.23 51.82 14.47
CA GLN A 198 -5.94 51.49 15.73
C GLN A 198 -5.88 50.02 16.22
N LEU A 199 -4.85 49.72 17.01
CA LEU A 199 -4.84 48.63 17.99
C LEU A 199 -5.85 48.95 19.12
N HIS A 200 -7.14 48.72 18.89
CA HIS A 200 -8.04 48.34 19.97
C HIS A 200 -8.06 46.82 20.00
N ALA A 201 -7.37 46.24 20.99
CA ALA A 201 -7.47 44.83 21.32
C ALA A 201 -8.93 44.50 21.65
N VAL A 202 -9.69 44.10 20.63
CA VAL A 202 -11.01 43.50 20.82
C VAL A 202 -10.73 42.15 21.48
N ALA A 203 -10.89 42.11 22.80
CA ALA A 203 -10.88 40.85 23.54
C ALA A 203 -11.79 39.86 22.79
N PRO A 204 -11.32 38.64 22.48
CA PRO A 204 -12.14 37.68 21.76
C PRO A 204 -13.47 37.52 22.51
N PRO A 205 -14.60 37.55 21.80
CA PRO A 205 -15.89 37.52 22.44
C PRO A 205 -15.98 36.27 23.30
N VAL A 206 -16.42 36.43 24.56
CA VAL A 206 -16.84 35.33 25.41
C VAL A 206 -18.04 34.70 24.70
N LEU A 207 -17.76 33.73 23.83
CA LEU A 207 -18.78 32.89 23.22
C LEU A 207 -19.56 32.25 24.38
N PRO A 208 -20.88 32.06 24.25
CA PRO A 208 -21.69 31.43 25.27
C PRO A 208 -21.35 29.93 25.32
N LEU A 209 -20.18 29.57 25.83
CA LEU A 209 -19.65 28.22 25.98
C LEU A 209 -20.26 27.53 27.21
N ARG A 210 -21.55 27.74 27.48
CA ARG A 210 -22.30 26.94 28.48
C ARG A 210 -22.86 25.68 27.82
N HIS A 211 -22.00 24.91 27.18
CA HIS A 211 -22.29 23.53 26.80
C HIS A 211 -21.36 22.62 27.61
N PRO A 212 -21.82 21.48 28.16
CA PRO A 212 -21.04 20.59 29.03
C PRO A 212 -19.69 20.07 28.46
N PHE A 213 -19.36 20.34 27.19
CA PHE A 213 -18.10 19.96 26.56
C PHE A 213 -16.94 20.93 26.80
N PHE A 214 -17.19 22.15 27.27
CA PHE A 214 -16.14 23.19 27.41
C PHE A 214 -15.73 23.51 28.86
N CYS A 215 -16.33 22.86 29.86
CA CYS A 215 -16.15 23.25 31.28
C CYS A 215 -16.19 22.09 32.28
N HIS A 216 -15.61 20.94 31.96
CA HIS A 216 -15.22 19.99 33.01
C HIS A 216 -13.70 19.82 33.03
N THR A 217 -13.11 20.72 33.84
CA THR A 217 -11.77 20.73 34.48
C THR A 217 -10.55 20.50 33.61
#